data_AF-A0A9E4KL68-F1
#
_entry.id   AF-A0A9E4KL68-F1
#
_cell.length_a   1.000
_cell.length_b   1.000
_cell.length_c   1.000
_cell.angle_alpha   90.00
_cell.angle_beta   90.00
_cell.angle_gamma   90.00
#
_symmetry.space_group_name_H-M   'P 1'
#
loop_
_entity.id
_entity.type
_entity.pdbx_description
1 polymer ?
#
loop_
_entity_poly.entity_id
_entity_poly.type
_entity_poly.pdbx_seq_one_letter_code
_entity_poly.pdbx_strand_id
1 'polypeptide(L)'
;MSRTTRTITFSLPPDLADRVDEAIQQQGCSRSEFLREAIDRYIQEVEWRGLLHYGEERARAEGIGPEDVPRLVEEYRSEVSTTRR
;
A
#
# COMPACT_ATOMS: atom_id res chain seq x y z
N MET A 1 -24.62 -15.88 -6.05
CA MET A 1 -23.44 -15.08 -5.68
C MET A 1 -23.62 -13.69 -6.25
N SER A 2 -23.85 -12.68 -5.40
CA SER A 2 -24.07 -11.30 -5.84
C SER A 2 -22.77 -10.71 -6.39
N ARG A 3 -22.82 -10.13 -7.59
CA ARG A 3 -21.70 -9.33 -8.12
C ARG A 3 -21.57 -8.07 -7.26
N THR A 4 -20.61 -8.02 -6.35
CA THR A 4 -20.33 -6.85 -5.49
C THR A 4 -19.48 -5.83 -6.24
N THR A 5 -20.03 -5.23 -7.30
CA THR A 5 -19.40 -4.10 -7.99
C THR A 5 -20.34 -2.90 -7.97
N ARG A 6 -19.86 -1.76 -7.47
CA ARG A 6 -20.57 -0.47 -7.54
C ARG A 6 -19.97 0.36 -8.67
N THR A 7 -20.81 0.84 -9.59
CA THR A 7 -20.38 1.76 -10.65
C THR A 7 -20.11 3.13 -10.06
N ILE A 8 -18.97 3.71 -10.46
CA ILE A 8 -18.60 5.10 -10.17
C ILE A 8 -18.36 5.81 -11.50
N THR A 9 -18.77 7.07 -11.58
CA THR A 9 -18.57 7.93 -12.77
C THR A 9 -17.81 9.17 -12.34
N PHE A 10 -16.73 9.48 -13.05
CA PHE A 10 -15.93 10.69 -12.84
C PHE A 10 -15.40 11.18 -14.19
N SER A 11 -15.06 12.46 -14.26
CA SER A 11 -14.48 13.06 -15.46
C SER A 11 -12.95 13.10 -15.32
N LEU A 12 -12.25 12.89 -16.43
CA LEU A 12 -10.81 13.05 -16.54
C LEU A 12 -10.50 14.27 -17.42
N PRO A 13 -9.41 15.00 -17.14
CA PRO A 13 -8.80 15.89 -18.12
C PRO A 13 -8.57 15.15 -19.45
N PRO A 14 -8.83 15.76 -20.62
CA PRO A 14 -8.73 15.08 -21.92
C PRO A 14 -7.36 14.44 -22.15
N ASP A 15 -6.29 15.16 -21.83
CA ASP A 15 -4.90 14.69 -21.93
C ASP A 15 -4.64 13.45 -21.05
N LEU A 16 -5.23 13.40 -19.87
CA LEU A 16 -5.12 12.24 -18.99
C LEU A 16 -5.95 11.05 -19.50
N ALA A 17 -7.12 11.30 -20.08
CA ALA A 17 -7.93 10.25 -20.70
C ALA A 17 -7.18 9.59 -21.87
N ASP A 18 -6.54 10.38 -22.74
CA ASP A 18 -5.74 9.88 -23.85
C ASP A 18 -4.59 8.99 -23.36
N ARG A 19 -3.86 9.46 -22.33
CA ARG A 19 -2.76 8.68 -21.71
C ARG A 19 -3.24 7.38 -21.07
N VAL A 20 -4.43 7.36 -20.47
CA VAL A 20 -5.03 6.13 -19.93
C VAL A 20 -5.30 5.14 -21.06
N ASP A 21 -5.86 5.62 -22.17
CA ASP A 21 -6.17 4.77 -23.32
C ASP A 21 -4.91 4.21 -23.98
N GLU A 22 -3.84 4.99 -24.11
CA GLU A 22 -2.53 4.50 -24.55
C GLU A 22 -1.97 3.42 -23.62
N ALA A 23 -2.03 3.64 -22.30
CA ALA A 23 -1.53 2.68 -21.32
C ALA A 23 -2.30 1.34 -21.36
N ILE A 24 -3.63 1.42 -21.54
CA ILE A 24 -4.50 0.26 -21.71
C ILE A 24 -4.13 -0.53 -22.97
N GLN A 25 -3.91 0.16 -24.09
CA GLN A 25 -3.51 -0.49 -25.35
C GLN A 25 -2.15 -1.19 -25.23
N GLN A 26 -1.18 -0.57 -24.56
CA GLN A 26 0.14 -1.15 -24.34
C GLN A 26 0.11 -2.39 -23.43
N GLN A 27 -0.75 -2.39 -22.41
CA GLN A 27 -0.85 -3.49 -21.45
C GLN A 27 -1.84 -4.58 -21.87
N GLY A 28 -2.69 -4.33 -22.86
CA GLY A 28 -3.68 -5.29 -23.35
C GLY A 28 -4.77 -5.65 -22.33
N CYS A 29 -5.00 -4.79 -21.33
CA CYS A 29 -6.01 -5.00 -20.28
C CYS A 29 -7.30 -4.21 -20.57
N SER A 30 -8.33 -4.39 -19.74
CA SER A 30 -9.56 -3.60 -19.87
C SER A 30 -9.49 -2.27 -19.11
N ARG A 31 -10.25 -1.25 -19.55
CA ARG A 31 -10.31 0.06 -18.87
C ARG A 31 -10.71 -0.07 -17.39
N SER A 32 -11.67 -0.95 -17.07
CA SER A 32 -12.09 -1.19 -15.69
C SER A 32 -11.05 -1.92 -14.84
N GLU A 33 -10.21 -2.75 -15.46
CA GLU A 33 -9.11 -3.43 -14.77
C GLU A 33 -7.98 -2.46 -14.47
N PHE A 34 -7.53 -1.71 -15.49
CA PHE A 34 -6.50 -0.68 -15.34
C PHE A 34 -6.85 0.32 -14.24
N LEU A 35 -8.07 0.89 -14.28
CA LEU A 35 -8.50 1.89 -13.31
C LEU A 35 -8.65 1.32 -11.91
N ARG A 36 -9.13 0.07 -11.77
CA ARG A 36 -9.26 -0.57 -10.45
C ARG A 36 -7.88 -0.78 -9.83
N GLU A 37 -6.94 -1.30 -10.59
CA GLU A 37 -5.57 -1.52 -10.13
C GLU A 37 -4.88 -0.20 -9.76
N ALA A 38 -5.03 0.84 -10.60
CA ALA A 38 -4.44 2.14 -10.33
C ALA A 38 -4.98 2.77 -9.04
N ILE A 39 -6.29 2.70 -8.80
CA ILE A 39 -6.92 3.20 -7.57
C ILE A 39 -6.46 2.38 -6.37
N ASP A 40 -6.44 1.06 -6.48
CA ASP A 40 -6.05 0.17 -5.38
C ASP A 40 -4.59 0.40 -4.95
N ARG A 41 -3.67 0.50 -5.92
CA ARG A 41 -2.26 0.86 -5.66
C ARG A 41 -2.13 2.20 -4.96
N TYR A 42 -2.89 3.21 -5.40
CA TYR A 42 -2.83 4.53 -4.79
C TYR A 42 -3.31 4.50 -3.34
N ILE A 43 -4.40 3.78 -3.04
CA ILE A 43 -4.91 3.62 -1.67
C ILE A 43 -3.87 2.90 -0.80
N GLN A 44 -3.33 1.78 -1.26
CA GLN A 44 -2.30 1.03 -0.53
C GLN A 44 -1.05 1.89 -0.26
N GLU A 45 -0.64 2.72 -1.22
CA GLU A 45 0.49 3.63 -1.04
C GLU A 45 0.19 4.69 0.03
N VAL A 46 -1.01 5.27 0.04
CA VAL A 46 -1.44 6.21 1.07
C VAL A 46 -1.41 5.56 2.46
N GLU A 47 -1.97 4.35 2.59
CA GLU A 47 -1.97 3.60 3.85
C GLU A 47 -0.56 3.27 4.31
N TRP A 48 0.30 2.81 3.39
CA TRP A 48 1.70 2.49 3.67
C TRP A 48 2.48 3.71 4.18
N ARG A 49 2.31 4.88 3.54
CA ARG A 49 2.92 6.13 4.01
C ARG A 49 2.44 6.49 5.42
N GLY A 50 1.16 6.27 5.72
CA GLY A 50 0.62 6.47 7.06
C GLY A 50 1.29 5.57 8.11
N LEU A 51 1.49 4.28 7.79
CA LEU A 51 2.18 3.34 8.66
C LEU A 51 3.65 3.70 8.88
N LEU A 52 4.35 4.10 7.81
CA LEU A 52 5.74 4.57 7.91
C LEU A 52 5.85 5.80 8.80
N HIS A 53 4.99 6.80 8.59
CA HIS A 53 4.98 8.00 9.40
C HIS A 53 4.73 7.70 10.89
N TYR A 54 3.74 6.85 11.18
CA TYR A 54 3.50 6.38 12.54
C TYR A 54 4.74 5.70 13.14
N GLY A 55 5.38 4.79 12.39
CA GLY A 55 6.58 4.10 12.82
C GLY A 55 7.76 5.03 13.08
N GLU A 56 7.98 6.02 12.22
CA GLU A 56 9.03 7.03 12.37
C GLU A 56 8.83 7.87 13.64
N GLU A 57 7.60 8.32 13.92
CA GLU A 57 7.29 9.08 15.13
C GLU A 57 7.56 8.24 16.40
N ARG A 58 7.17 6.96 16.39
CA ARG A 58 7.42 6.03 17.51
C ARG A 58 8.91 5.75 17.71
N ALA A 59 9.62 5.42 16.63
CA ALA A 59 11.05 5.15 16.67
C ALA A 59 11.83 6.37 17.19
N ARG A 60 11.47 7.58 16.73
CA ARG A 60 12.09 8.82 17.21
C ARG A 60 11.81 9.06 18.69
N ALA A 61 10.58 8.83 19.15
CA ALA A 61 10.22 9.00 20.56
C ALA A 61 10.97 8.02 21.49
N GLU A 62 11.31 6.83 20.98
CA GLU A 62 12.01 5.78 21.72
C GLU A 62 13.53 5.77 21.45
N GLY A 63 14.03 6.66 20.59
CA GLY A 63 15.45 6.73 20.24
C GLY A 63 15.97 5.52 19.46
N ILE A 64 15.08 4.82 18.75
CA ILE A 64 15.38 3.59 18.02
C ILE A 64 15.88 3.92 16.61
N GLY A 65 17.06 3.41 16.27
CA GLY A 65 17.65 3.51 14.93
C GLY A 65 17.54 2.21 14.11
N PRO A 66 17.84 2.24 12.80
CA PRO A 66 17.95 1.03 11.99
C PRO A 66 18.92 -0.02 12.54
N GLU A 67 19.99 0.42 13.22
CA GLU A 67 20.99 -0.42 13.87
C GLU A 67 20.44 -1.23 15.05
N ASP A 68 19.34 -0.79 15.66
CA ASP A 68 18.70 -1.49 16.78
C ASP A 68 17.80 -2.63 16.30
N VAL A 69 17.37 -2.62 15.04
CA VAL A 69 16.40 -3.58 14.50
C VAL A 69 16.83 -5.04 14.70
N PRO A 70 18.09 -5.45 14.40
CA PRO A 70 18.52 -6.83 14.61
C PRO A 70 18.38 -7.28 16.08
N ARG A 71 18.79 -6.42 17.01
CA ARG A 71 18.71 -6.69 18.46
C ARG A 71 17.26 -6.80 18.92
N LEU A 72 16.40 -5.84 18.55
CA LEU A 72 14.98 -5.83 18.92
C LEU A 72 14.23 -7.05 18.38
N VAL A 73 14.56 -7.51 17.16
CA VAL A 73 13.97 -8.72 16.58
C VAL A 73 14.40 -9.98 17.33
N GLU A 74 15.66 -10.08 17.74
CA GLU A 74 16.17 -11.21 18.52
C GLU A 74 15.56 -11.26 19.92
N GLU A 75 15.47 -10.11 20.60
CA GLU A 75 14.80 -9.95 21.90
C GLU A 75 13.34 -10.43 21.80
N TYR A 76 12.56 -9.93 20.84
CA TYR A 76 11.16 -10.32 20.65
C TYR A 76 10.99 -11.83 20.35
N ARG A 77 11.82 -12.39 19.47
CA ARG A 77 11.77 -13.83 19.15
C ARG A 77 12.07 -14.70 20.38
N SER A 78 13.03 -14.29 21.20
CA SER A 78 13.41 -14.98 22.43
C SER A 78 12.27 -14.95 23.45
N GLU A 79 11.62 -13.80 23.63
CA GLU A 79 10.44 -13.63 24.49
C GLU A 79 9.27 -14.52 24.07
N VAL A 80 8.94 -14.53 22.76
CA VAL A 80 7.86 -15.36 22.22
C VAL A 80 8.14 -16.86 22.40
N SER A 81 9.39 -17.28 22.23
CA SER A 81 9.78 -18.69 22.42
C SER A 81 9.69 -19.14 23.88
N THR A 82 9.99 -18.23 24.81
CA THR A 82 9.92 -18.46 26.26
C THR A 82 8.47 -18.48 26.75
N THR A 83 7.63 -17.63 26.19
CA THR A 83 6.20 -17.51 26.55
C THR A 83 5.36 -18.72 26.08
N ARG A 84 5.85 -19.50 25.11
CA ARG A 84 5.15 -20.67 24.55
C ARG A 84 5.56 -21.99 25.20
N ARG A 85 6.42 -21.98 26.22
CA ARG A 85 6.76 -23.12 27.08
C ARG A 85 6.00 -23.03 28.40
#